data_AF-A0A0B0H714-F1
#
_entry.id   AF-A0A0B0H714-F1
#
_cell.length_a   1.000
_cell.length_b   1.000
_cell.length_c   1.000
_cell.angle_alpha   90.00
_cell.angle_beta   90.00
_cell.angle_gamma   90.00
#
_symmetry.space_group_name_H-M   'P 1'
#
loop_
_entity.id
_entity.type
_entity.pdbx_description
1 polymer ?
#
loop_
_entity_poly.entity_id
_entity_poly.type
_entity_poly.pdbx_seq_one_letter_code
_entity_poly.pdbx_strand_id
1 'polypeptide(L)'
;MAKKNINNLTADELYELAEARKKEEMQKEKEELKSQVADLRAKKKDLEREHKKTMAAIDAEISQLTGRKSRSGGRAGGTSASILDFLASGESDTGSIRAHLEAQGFPVANLPQTMAYLKRTGRVVSTGRGRYKAA
;
A
#
# COMPACT_ATOMS: atom_id res chain seq x y z
N MET A 1 27.70 16.99 -47.07
CA MET A 1 26.82 16.05 -47.81
C MET A 1 25.65 16.87 -48.36
N ALA A 2 25.54 17.02 -49.69
CA ALA A 2 24.49 17.82 -50.31
C ALA A 2 23.10 17.29 -49.90
N LYS A 3 22.23 18.16 -49.36
CA LYS A 3 20.81 17.82 -49.13
C LYS A 3 20.18 17.53 -50.49
N LYS A 4 19.99 16.25 -50.85
CA LYS A 4 19.16 15.88 -52.00
C LYS A 4 17.76 16.45 -51.75
N ASN A 5 17.23 17.21 -52.70
CA ASN A 5 15.86 17.70 -52.63
C ASN A 5 14.90 16.51 -52.54
N ILE A 6 13.83 16.64 -51.75
CA ILE A 6 12.83 15.59 -51.52
C ILE A 6 12.28 15.03 -52.85
N ASN A 7 12.21 15.87 -53.88
CA ASN A 7 11.73 15.53 -55.22
C ASN A 7 12.69 14.63 -56.04
N ASN A 8 13.94 14.43 -55.57
CA ASN A 8 14.96 13.61 -56.23
C ASN A 8 15.27 12.30 -55.48
N LEU A 9 14.49 11.98 -54.43
CA LEU A 9 14.63 10.74 -53.69
C LEU A 9 13.79 9.64 -54.35
N THR A 10 14.33 8.43 -54.38
CA THR A 10 13.58 7.25 -54.80
C THR A 10 12.48 6.92 -53.78
N ALA A 11 11.44 6.19 -54.21
CA ALA A 11 10.33 5.82 -53.32
C ALA A 11 10.80 5.08 -52.06
N ASP A 12 11.85 4.26 -52.18
CA ASP A 12 12.46 3.54 -51.07
C ASP A 12 13.20 4.48 -50.10
N GLU A 13 14.00 5.42 -50.62
CA GLU A 13 14.69 6.43 -49.80
C GLU A 13 13.69 7.37 -49.07
N LEU A 14 12.53 7.66 -49.67
CA LEU A 14 11.45 8.42 -49.02
C LEU A 14 10.80 7.63 -47.88
N TYR A 15 10.63 6.31 -48.05
CA TYR A 15 10.07 5.44 -47.02
C TYR A 15 11.01 5.31 -45.82
N GLU A 16 12.32 5.13 -46.07
CA GLU A 16 13.33 5.09 -45.00
C GLU A 16 13.38 6.41 -44.22
N LEU A 17 13.27 7.56 -44.89
CA LEU A 17 13.24 8.86 -44.24
C LEU A 17 12.00 9.05 -43.36
N ALA A 18 10.84 8.55 -43.80
CA ALA A 18 9.59 8.61 -43.03
C ALA A 18 9.66 7.72 -41.77
N GLU A 19 10.20 6.51 -41.90
CA GLU A 19 10.40 5.59 -40.77
C GLU A 19 11.42 6.13 -39.76
N ALA A 20 12.50 6.78 -40.22
CA ALA A 20 13.46 7.45 -39.35
C ALA A 20 12.80 8.58 -38.54
N ARG A 21 12.02 9.45 -39.19
CA ARG A 21 11.29 10.54 -38.51
C ARG A 21 10.29 10.02 -37.48
N LYS A 22 9.53 8.98 -37.83
CA LYS A 22 8.57 8.35 -36.93
C LYS A 22 9.23 7.77 -35.68
N LYS A 23 10.42 7.18 -35.82
CA LYS A 23 11.21 6.67 -34.68
C LYS A 23 11.72 7.80 -33.79
N GLU A 24 12.20 8.90 -34.39
CA GLU A 24 12.65 10.08 -33.65
C GLU A 24 11.49 10.74 -32.87
N GLU A 25 10.32 10.87 -33.48
CA GLU A 25 9.13 11.40 -32.82
C GLU A 25 8.68 10.51 -31.66
N MET A 26 8.61 9.19 -31.86
CA MET A 26 8.30 8.25 -30.78
C MET A 26 9.33 8.27 -29.65
N GLN A 27 10.61 8.52 -29.95
CA GLN A 27 11.65 8.64 -28.92
C GLN A 27 11.45 9.92 -28.10
N LYS A 28 11.17 11.05 -28.74
CA LYS A 28 10.87 12.33 -28.07
C LYS A 28 9.64 12.21 -27.17
N GLU A 29 8.55 11.63 -27.67
CA GLU A 29 7.34 11.40 -26.87
C GLU A 29 7.63 10.53 -25.64
N LYS A 30 8.44 9.47 -25.80
CA LYS A 30 8.84 8.61 -24.67
C LYS A 30 9.70 9.35 -23.66
N GLU A 31 10.59 10.23 -24.11
CA GLU A 31 11.43 11.05 -23.22
C GLU A 31 10.60 12.08 -22.46
N GLU A 32 9.66 12.75 -23.13
CA GLU A 32 8.72 13.67 -22.50
C GLU A 32 7.85 12.97 -21.45
N LEU A 33 7.28 11.81 -21.78
CA LEU A 33 6.51 11.00 -20.83
C LEU A 33 7.35 10.56 -19.64
N LYS A 34 8.60 10.14 -19.86
CA LYS A 34 9.54 9.80 -18.77
C LYS A 34 9.79 10.99 -17.86
N SER A 35 9.98 12.18 -18.42
CA SER A 35 10.17 13.41 -17.64
C SER A 35 8.93 13.71 -16.78
N GLN A 36 7.74 13.66 -17.38
CA GLN A 36 6.48 13.89 -16.65
C GLN A 36 6.29 12.88 -15.51
N VAL A 37 6.60 11.60 -15.74
CA VAL A 37 6.52 10.56 -14.70
C VAL A 37 7.55 10.80 -13.60
N ALA A 38 8.76 11.26 -13.92
CA ALA A 38 9.78 11.60 -12.93
C ALA A 38 9.31 12.76 -12.03
N ASP A 39 8.73 13.81 -12.61
CA ASP A 39 8.20 14.95 -11.87
C ASP A 39 7.05 14.56 -10.95
N LEU A 40 6.12 13.72 -11.42
CA LEU A 40 5.02 13.21 -10.61
C LEU A 40 5.53 12.34 -9.46
N ARG A 41 6.57 11.53 -9.68
CA ARG A 41 7.20 10.73 -8.62
C ARG A 41 7.89 11.59 -7.57
N ALA A 42 8.57 12.67 -7.99
CA ALA A 42 9.17 13.62 -7.07
C ALA A 42 8.10 14.29 -6.20
N LYS A 43 7.03 14.82 -6.82
CA LYS A 43 5.87 15.40 -6.11
C LYS A 43 5.26 14.43 -5.12
N LYS A 44 5.04 13.16 -5.52
CA LYS A 44 4.53 12.12 -4.63
C LYS A 44 5.42 11.93 -3.40
N LYS A 45 6.74 11.83 -3.61
CA LYS A 45 7.72 11.63 -2.54
C LYS A 45 7.75 12.80 -1.55
N ASP A 46 7.61 14.03 -2.05
CA ASP A 46 7.60 15.22 -1.20
C ASP A 46 6.31 15.29 -0.37
N LEU A 47 5.16 15.03 -0.97
CA LEU A 47 3.89 14.91 -0.22
C LEU A 47 3.95 13.82 0.85
N GLU A 48 4.46 12.63 0.53
CA GLU A 48 4.61 11.55 1.50
C GLU A 48 5.51 11.95 2.68
N ARG A 49 6.56 12.75 2.42
CA ARG A 49 7.48 13.24 3.46
C ARG A 49 6.78 14.23 4.38
N GLU A 50 6.01 15.16 3.81
CA GLU A 50 5.21 16.12 4.57
C GLU A 50 4.16 15.40 5.42
N HIS A 51 3.41 14.47 4.82
CA HIS A 51 2.41 13.66 5.53
C HIS A 51 3.03 12.85 6.67
N LYS A 52 4.18 12.20 6.45
CA LYS A 52 4.87 11.47 7.53
C LYS A 52 5.26 12.39 8.68
N LYS A 53 5.73 13.61 8.38
CA LYS A 53 6.10 14.60 9.39
C LYS A 53 4.87 15.08 10.18
N THR A 54 3.77 15.37 9.51
CA THR A 54 2.53 15.82 10.18
C THR A 54 1.93 14.71 11.03
N MET A 55 1.87 13.47 10.51
CA MET A 55 1.40 12.31 11.29
C MET A 55 2.29 12.07 12.52
N ALA A 56 3.61 12.12 12.38
CA ALA A 56 4.53 11.95 13.51
C ALA A 56 4.37 13.03 14.59
N ALA A 57 4.06 14.27 14.20
CA ALA A 57 3.78 15.36 15.14
C ALA A 57 2.49 15.09 15.93
N ILE A 58 1.42 14.68 15.25
CA ILE A 58 0.15 14.31 15.89
C ILE A 58 0.35 13.12 16.84
N ASP A 59 1.08 12.09 16.41
CA ASP A 59 1.39 10.93 17.25
C ASP A 59 2.19 11.31 18.50
N ALA A 60 3.10 12.28 18.38
CA ALA A 60 3.87 12.79 19.51
C ALA A 60 2.97 13.52 20.51
N GLU A 61 2.04 14.35 20.03
CA GLU A 61 1.05 15.05 20.86
C GLU A 61 0.13 14.05 21.59
N ILE A 62 -0.38 13.04 20.88
CA ILE A 62 -1.17 11.95 21.47
C ILE A 62 -0.35 11.21 22.53
N SER A 63 0.92 10.92 22.26
CA SER A 63 1.80 10.24 23.20
C SER A 63 2.06 11.05 24.47
N GLN A 64 2.17 12.38 24.35
CA GLN A 64 2.34 13.28 25.50
C GLN A 64 1.08 13.30 26.36
N LEU A 65 -0.11 13.40 25.74
CA LEU A 65 -1.39 13.46 26.46
C LEU A 65 -1.75 12.13 27.13
N THR A 66 -1.47 11.01 26.46
CA THR A 66 -1.90 9.69 26.95
C THR A 66 -0.84 8.97 27.79
N GLY A 67 0.39 9.49 27.84
CA GLY A 67 1.54 8.82 28.48
C GLY A 67 1.94 7.49 27.81
N ARG A 68 1.28 7.11 26.72
CA ARG A 68 1.55 5.89 25.97
C ARG A 68 2.43 6.21 24.77
N LYS A 69 3.64 5.65 24.75
CA LYS A 69 4.54 5.76 23.60
C LYS A 69 3.87 5.18 22.36
N SER A 70 3.78 5.96 21.28
CA SER A 70 3.25 5.44 20.01
C SER A 70 4.13 4.27 19.56
N ARG A 71 3.51 3.11 19.30
CA ARG A 71 4.20 1.91 18.81
C ARG A 71 4.50 2.08 17.33
N SER A 72 5.43 2.97 17.00
CA SER A 72 6.00 3.10 15.66
C SER A 72 6.77 1.81 15.33
N GLY A 73 6.20 0.98 14.45
CA GLY A 73 6.88 -0.22 13.92
C GLY A 73 6.04 -1.48 13.75
N GLY A 74 4.83 -1.54 14.28
CA GLY A 74 3.88 -2.61 13.94
C GLY A 74 3.05 -2.19 12.73
N ARG A 75 2.93 -3.04 11.70
CA ARG A 75 1.83 -2.94 10.72
C ARG A 75 0.56 -2.55 11.48
N ALA A 76 -0.01 -1.40 11.15
CA ALA A 76 -1.19 -0.85 11.78
C ALA A 76 -2.21 -1.96 12.05
N GLY A 77 -2.70 -2.01 13.30
CA GLY A 77 -3.85 -2.79 13.78
C GLY A 77 -4.37 -3.85 12.82
N GLY A 78 -3.63 -4.94 12.63
CA GLY A 78 -4.14 -6.06 11.84
C GLY A 78 -5.32 -6.73 12.56
N THR A 79 -6.13 -7.48 11.83
CA THR A 79 -7.24 -8.30 12.36
C THR A 79 -6.83 -9.07 13.63
N SER A 80 -5.59 -9.56 13.70
CA SER A 80 -5.04 -10.24 14.88
C SER A 80 -4.91 -9.37 16.14
N ALA A 81 -4.55 -8.09 16.00
CA ALA A 81 -4.43 -7.17 17.14
C ALA A 81 -5.81 -6.80 17.69
N SER A 82 -6.75 -6.47 16.81
CA SER A 82 -8.15 -6.19 17.19
C SER A 82 -8.80 -7.40 17.88
N ILE A 83 -8.55 -8.63 17.41
CA ILE A 83 -9.02 -9.86 18.08
C ILE A 83 -8.43 -9.98 19.50
N LEU A 84 -7.12 -9.72 19.67
CA LEU A 84 -6.48 -9.82 20.97
C LEU A 84 -6.98 -8.76 21.94
N ASP A 85 -7.19 -7.53 21.47
CA ASP A 85 -7.73 -6.44 22.28
C ASP A 85 -9.17 -6.75 22.71
N PHE A 86 -9.98 -7.32 21.81
CA PHE A 86 -11.34 -7.78 22.15
C PHE A 86 -11.32 -8.91 23.17
N LEU A 87 -10.47 -9.92 22.98
CA LEU A 87 -10.32 -11.06 23.90
C LEU A 87 -9.61 -10.70 25.22
N ALA A 88 -8.98 -9.53 25.32
CA ALA A 88 -8.45 -9.03 26.59
C ALA A 88 -9.58 -8.70 27.59
N SER A 89 -10.79 -8.41 27.09
CA SER A 89 -11.97 -8.15 27.91
C SER A 89 -12.67 -9.41 28.43
N GLY A 90 -12.34 -10.59 27.88
CA GLY A 90 -12.89 -11.87 28.36
C GLY A 90 -12.92 -12.97 27.31
N GLU A 91 -13.61 -14.06 27.65
CA GLU A 91 -13.91 -15.14 26.70
C GLU A 91 -14.97 -14.69 25.70
N SER A 92 -14.78 -15.02 24.43
CA SER A 92 -15.77 -14.71 23.38
C SER A 92 -15.86 -15.82 22.35
N ASP A 93 -17.01 -15.91 21.70
CA ASP A 93 -17.25 -16.84 20.62
C ASP A 93 -16.84 -16.24 19.25
N THR A 94 -16.65 -17.11 18.27
CA THR A 94 -16.34 -16.70 16.89
C THR A 94 -17.38 -15.77 16.26
N GLY A 95 -18.65 -15.84 16.67
CA GLY A 95 -19.70 -14.94 16.19
C GLY A 95 -19.48 -13.52 16.69
N SER A 96 -19.26 -13.33 17.98
CA SER A 96 -18.97 -12.01 18.56
C SER A 96 -17.67 -11.41 18.04
N ILE A 97 -16.62 -12.24 17.86
CA ILE A 97 -15.36 -11.79 17.28
C ILE A 97 -15.56 -11.30 15.83
N ARG A 98 -16.38 -12.01 15.04
CA ARG A 98 -16.73 -11.59 13.68
C ARG A 98 -17.46 -10.25 13.68
N ALA A 99 -18.49 -10.09 14.51
CA ALA A 99 -19.27 -8.85 14.60
C ALA A 99 -18.40 -7.66 15.03
N HIS A 100 -17.49 -7.87 15.99
CA HIS A 100 -16.54 -6.84 16.42
C HIS A 100 -15.62 -6.38 15.27
N LEU A 101 -15.10 -7.33 14.49
CA LEU A 101 -14.25 -7.02 13.35
C LEU A 101 -15.00 -6.31 12.22
N GLU A 102 -16.24 -6.73 11.95
CA GLU A 102 -17.11 -6.06 10.97
C GLU A 102 -17.43 -4.63 11.38
N ALA A 103 -17.76 -4.40 12.65
CA ALA A 103 -18.02 -3.06 13.18
C ALA A 103 -16.81 -2.12 13.06
N GLN A 104 -15.60 -2.68 13.09
CA GLN A 104 -14.33 -1.94 12.91
C GLN A 104 -13.86 -1.89 11.44
N GLY A 105 -14.62 -2.44 10.50
CA GLY A 105 -14.29 -2.43 9.08
C GLY A 105 -13.16 -3.39 8.67
N PHE A 106 -12.82 -4.38 9.50
CA PHE A 106 -11.80 -5.36 9.19
C PHE A 106 -12.34 -6.51 8.31
N PRO A 107 -11.51 -7.05 7.40
CA PRO A 107 -11.91 -8.19 6.58
C PRO A 107 -12.03 -9.47 7.43
N VAL A 108 -13.23 -10.05 7.45
CA VAL A 108 -13.58 -11.23 8.25
C VAL A 108 -13.45 -12.56 7.51
N ALA A 109 -13.23 -12.55 6.19
CA ALA A 109 -12.99 -13.76 5.40
C ALA A 109 -11.82 -14.60 5.95
N ASN A 110 -10.80 -13.93 6.50
CA ASN A 110 -9.60 -14.56 7.03
C ASN A 110 -9.66 -14.84 8.54
N LEU A 111 -10.83 -14.70 9.17
CA LEU A 111 -10.99 -14.93 10.61
C LEU A 111 -10.56 -16.36 11.03
N PRO A 112 -10.98 -17.44 10.36
CA PRO A 112 -10.58 -18.80 10.76
C PRO A 112 -9.05 -19.01 10.72
N GLN A 113 -8.39 -18.49 9.69
CA GLN A 113 -6.94 -18.57 9.53
C GLN A 113 -6.22 -17.76 10.62
N THR A 114 -6.73 -16.57 10.92
CA THR A 114 -6.19 -15.69 11.96
C THR A 114 -6.31 -16.35 13.34
N MET A 115 -7.45 -16.97 13.65
CA MET A 115 -7.66 -17.72 14.90
C MET A 115 -6.74 -18.94 15.00
N ALA A 116 -6.57 -19.70 13.92
CA ALA A 116 -5.65 -20.84 13.90
C ALA A 116 -4.20 -20.40 14.15
N TYR A 117 -3.78 -19.29 13.53
CA TYR A 117 -2.47 -18.69 13.77
C TYR A 117 -2.28 -18.24 15.23
N LEU A 118 -3.26 -17.54 15.80
CA LEU A 118 -3.21 -17.06 17.19
C LEU A 118 -3.17 -18.21 18.20
N LYS A 119 -3.90 -19.29 17.94
CA LYS A 119 -3.84 -20.52 18.73
C LYS A 119 -2.47 -21.20 18.64
N ARG A 120 -1.93 -21.36 17.42
CA ARG A 120 -0.61 -21.99 17.19
C ARG A 120 0.54 -21.20 17.82
N THR A 121 0.42 -19.87 17.85
CA THR A 121 1.43 -18.97 18.44
C THR A 121 1.25 -18.78 19.95
N GLY A 122 0.27 -19.46 20.56
CA GLY A 122 0.04 -19.40 22.01
C GLY A 122 -0.49 -18.06 22.51
N ARG A 123 -1.08 -17.24 21.64
CA ARG A 123 -1.67 -15.94 22.03
C ARG A 123 -3.13 -16.04 22.45
N VAL A 124 -3.80 -17.12 22.04
CA VAL A 124 -5.22 -17.40 22.32
C VAL A 124 -5.37 -18.88 22.67
N VAL A 125 -6.18 -19.19 23.68
CA VAL A 125 -6.55 -20.55 24.07
C VAL A 125 -8.01 -20.80 23.70
N SER A 126 -8.32 -22.03 23.28
CA SER A 126 -9.69 -22.46 23.00
C SER A 126 -10.27 -23.10 24.25
N THR A 127 -11.26 -22.45 24.84
CA THR A 127 -11.97 -22.88 26.06
C THR A 127 -13.16 -23.81 25.76
N GLY A 128 -13.60 -23.87 24.51
CA GLY A 128 -14.70 -24.72 24.04
C GLY A 128 -14.90 -24.62 22.53
N ARG A 129 -15.94 -25.28 22.00
CA ARG A 129 -16.26 -25.25 20.57
C ARG A 129 -16.56 -23.83 20.12
N GLY A 130 -15.64 -23.25 19.33
CA GLY A 130 -15.78 -21.89 18.80
C GLY A 130 -15.63 -20.78 19.85
N ARG A 131 -15.13 -21.09 21.05
CA ARG A 131 -14.86 -20.13 22.11
C ARG A 131 -13.38 -19.98 22.37
N TYR A 132 -12.99 -18.73 22.58
CA TYR A 132 -11.61 -18.31 22.64
C TYR A 132 -11.40 -17.32 23.77
N LYS A 133 -10.22 -17.38 24.39
CA LYS A 133 -9.76 -16.47 25.44
C LYS A 133 -8.32 -16.10 25.16
N ALA A 134 -7.91 -14.88 25.50
CA ALA A 134 -6.49 -14.53 25.49
C ALA A 134 -5.71 -15.50 26.39
N ALA A 135 -4.53 -15.93 25.92
CA ALA A 135 -3.66 -16.86 26.65
C ALA A 135 -3.05 -16.22 27.89
#